data_AF-A0A024FIY7-F1
#
_entry.id   AF-A0A024FIY7-F1
#
_cell.length_a   1.000
_cell.length_b   1.000
_cell.length_c   1.000
_cell.angle_alpha   90.00
_cell.angle_beta   90.00
_cell.angle_gamma   90.00
#
_symmetry.space_group_name_H-M   'P 1'
#
loop_
_entity.id
_entity.type
_entity.pdbx_description
1 polymer ?
#
loop_
_entity_poly.entity_id
_entity_poly.type
_entity_poly.pdbx_seq_one_letter_code
_entity_poly.pdbx_strand_id
1 'polypeptide(L)'
;MDKQNENTVNEIKQETPKVEADSIINFPQGRRIWIALKTTDQKKVAELIGLDKFELTNWKTGFSKIVGKNKFSSRVFITPIINNEWILVTGFDLPAIVSKDFEDFAEELSKTFDHFSYYYIGRETFGLAKANNGILERYIYYNDNSTITEKGNKTNAEKTTQLIGDLEQSRYSEKLTRAYKQSPSNFKNLLGNDEYIIGFDDEIYEVYTIPWPNRFYICKIAEQWSINPTTLIEDGATSEGLGLLGKTNYKYSN
;
A
#
# COMPACT_ATOMS: atom_id res chain seq x y z
N MET A 1 22.08 60.12 34.91
CA MET A 1 21.74 58.72 35.20
C MET A 1 20.34 58.79 35.79
N ASP A 2 19.25 58.35 35.15
CA ASP A 2 19.11 57.26 34.19
C ASP A 2 17.92 57.52 33.24
N LYS A 3 18.11 57.21 31.95
CA LYS A 3 17.02 57.07 30.98
C LYS A 3 16.68 55.58 30.91
N GLN A 4 15.48 55.20 31.35
CA GLN A 4 14.95 53.87 31.10
C GLN A 4 14.53 53.78 29.62
N ASN A 5 15.23 52.92 28.88
CA ASN A 5 14.88 52.50 27.53
C ASN A 5 13.83 51.38 27.64
N GLU A 6 12.57 51.71 27.32
CA GLU A 6 11.55 50.71 27.02
C GLU A 6 11.84 50.13 25.64
N ASN A 7 12.51 48.97 25.61
CA ASN A 7 12.61 48.14 24.42
C ASN A 7 11.30 47.34 24.28
N THR A 8 10.40 47.85 23.45
CA THR A 8 9.22 47.13 22.99
C THR A 8 9.67 45.98 22.08
N VAL A 9 9.69 44.76 22.61
CA VAL A 9 9.91 43.54 21.82
C VAL A 9 8.64 43.30 21.00
N ASN A 10 8.71 43.62 19.71
CA ASN A 10 7.70 43.19 18.74
C ASN A 10 7.80 41.67 18.57
N GLU A 11 6.92 40.93 19.24
CA GLU A 11 6.66 39.52 18.94
C GLU A 11 6.06 39.41 17.53
N ILE A 12 6.90 39.07 16.56
CA ILE A 12 6.45 38.65 15.23
C ILE A 12 5.83 37.26 15.39
N LYS A 13 4.50 37.21 15.53
CA LYS A 13 3.73 35.97 15.38
C LYS A 13 3.89 35.50 13.94
N GLN A 14 4.74 34.51 13.70
CA GLN A 14 4.78 33.81 12.42
C GLN A 14 3.46 33.05 12.26
N GLU A 15 2.58 33.53 11.38
CA GLU A 15 1.39 32.79 10.97
C GLU A 15 1.84 31.55 10.20
N THR A 16 1.57 30.38 10.76
CA THR A 16 1.80 29.10 10.08
C THR A 16 0.98 29.07 8.79
N PRO A 17 1.57 28.74 7.61
CA PRO A 17 0.82 28.71 6.37
C PRO A 17 -0.38 27.77 6.47
N LYS A 18 -1.56 28.29 6.12
CA LYS A 18 -2.82 27.53 6.12
C LYS A 18 -2.76 26.49 5.00
N VAL A 19 -2.92 25.21 5.36
CA VAL A 19 -2.99 24.11 4.38
C VAL A 19 -4.39 24.10 3.77
N GLU A 20 -4.47 24.11 2.44
CA GLU A 20 -5.72 24.05 1.67
C GLU A 20 -5.94 22.67 1.07
N ALA A 21 -7.20 22.23 1.03
CA ALA A 21 -7.59 20.98 0.40
C ALA A 21 -7.40 21.06 -1.12
N ASP A 22 -7.06 19.92 -1.73
CA ASP A 22 -6.90 19.76 -3.17
C ASP A 22 -7.73 18.57 -3.68
N SER A 23 -7.72 18.38 -5.00
CA SER A 23 -8.45 17.28 -5.64
C SER A 23 -7.85 15.92 -5.29
N ILE A 24 -8.71 14.91 -5.25
CA ILE A 24 -8.31 13.50 -5.13
C ILE A 24 -7.27 13.13 -6.20
N ILE A 25 -6.31 12.28 -5.82
CA ILE A 25 -5.23 11.81 -6.70
C ILE A 25 -5.17 10.29 -6.64
N ASN A 26 -5.12 9.64 -7.80
CA ASN A 26 -4.83 8.21 -7.89
C ASN A 26 -3.49 7.89 -7.25
N PHE A 27 -3.44 6.77 -6.53
CA PHE A 27 -2.20 6.30 -5.95
C PHE A 27 -1.13 6.11 -7.04
N PRO A 28 0.07 6.69 -6.88
CA PRO A 28 1.09 6.68 -7.92
C PRO A 28 1.54 5.26 -8.26
N GLN A 29 2.22 5.10 -9.40
CA GLN A 29 2.78 3.81 -9.79
C GLN A 29 3.95 3.40 -8.87
N GLY A 30 4.19 2.09 -8.75
CA GLY A 30 5.35 1.53 -8.03
C GLY A 30 5.03 0.84 -6.70
N ARG A 31 6.10 0.58 -5.93
CA ARG A 31 6.04 -0.15 -4.65
C ARG A 31 5.29 0.64 -3.60
N ARG A 32 4.44 -0.05 -2.83
CA ARG A 32 3.61 0.58 -1.82
C ARG A 32 3.02 -0.42 -0.84
N ILE A 33 2.76 0.06 0.37
CA ILE A 33 1.83 -0.51 1.33
C ILE A 33 0.62 0.41 1.42
N TRP A 34 -0.59 -0.14 1.44
CA TRP A 34 -1.76 0.61 1.88
C TRP A 34 -2.75 -0.25 2.66
N ILE A 35 -3.50 0.44 3.52
CA ILE A 35 -4.61 -0.10 4.29
C ILE A 35 -5.86 0.67 3.86
N ALA A 36 -6.95 -0.06 3.63
CA ALA A 36 -8.28 0.51 3.46
C ALA A 36 -9.11 0.23 4.72
N LEU A 37 -9.65 1.29 5.30
CA LEU A 37 -10.50 1.26 6.49
C LEU A 37 -11.83 1.91 6.16
N LYS A 38 -12.92 1.26 6.61
CA LYS A 38 -14.27 1.76 6.41
C LYS A 38 -14.68 2.68 7.56
N THR A 39 -14.20 3.91 7.54
CA THR A 39 -14.41 4.90 8.60
C THR A 39 -14.17 6.32 8.08
N THR A 40 -14.71 7.30 8.80
CA THR A 40 -14.46 8.74 8.61
C THR A 40 -13.66 9.36 9.76
N ASP A 41 -13.35 8.60 10.80
CA ASP A 41 -12.62 9.09 11.98
C ASP A 41 -11.10 9.00 11.80
N GLN A 42 -10.54 9.99 11.10
CA GLN A 42 -9.09 10.08 10.87
C GLN A 42 -8.27 10.15 12.16
N LYS A 43 -8.82 10.74 13.24
CA LYS A 43 -8.12 10.88 14.52
C LYS A 43 -8.01 9.54 15.23
N LYS A 44 -9.09 8.75 15.22
CA LYS A 44 -9.04 7.40 15.80
C LYS A 44 -8.13 6.48 15.00
N VAL A 45 -8.12 6.62 13.66
CA VAL A 45 -7.13 5.91 12.82
C VAL A 45 -5.72 6.31 13.22
N ALA A 46 -5.42 7.61 13.34
CA ALA A 46 -4.10 8.11 13.75
C ALA A 46 -3.67 7.55 15.11
N GLU A 47 -4.57 7.55 16.11
CA GLU A 47 -4.32 6.98 17.43
C GLU A 47 -3.94 5.49 17.35
N LEU A 48 -4.77 4.68 16.69
CA LEU A 48 -4.56 3.22 16.59
C LEU A 48 -3.34 2.84 15.77
N ILE A 49 -2.96 3.65 14.78
CA ILE A 49 -1.72 3.40 14.03
C ILE A 49 -0.48 4.01 14.72
N GLY A 50 -0.61 4.54 15.93
CA GLY A 50 0.49 5.12 16.71
C GLY A 50 1.07 6.41 16.11
N LEU A 51 0.23 7.21 15.44
CA LEU A 51 0.61 8.49 14.83
C LEU A 51 0.51 9.62 15.86
N ASP A 52 1.47 9.74 16.76
CA ASP A 52 1.38 10.69 17.89
C ASP A 52 1.57 12.16 17.47
N LYS A 53 2.38 12.40 16.43
CA LYS A 53 2.66 13.73 15.88
C LYS A 53 2.37 13.74 14.40
N PHE A 54 1.33 14.48 14.01
CA PHE A 54 0.94 14.66 12.62
C PHE A 54 0.66 16.12 12.29
N GLU A 55 0.81 16.43 11.01
CA GLU A 55 0.39 17.68 10.39
C GLU A 55 -0.82 17.43 9.48
N LEU A 56 -1.70 18.43 9.36
CA LEU A 56 -2.71 18.41 8.31
C LEU A 56 -2.02 18.48 6.95
N THR A 57 -2.52 17.72 5.98
CA THR A 57 -1.96 17.68 4.64
C THR A 57 -3.05 17.51 3.59
N ASN A 58 -2.75 17.85 2.35
CA ASN A 58 -3.62 17.59 1.20
C ASN A 58 -3.06 16.40 0.39
N TRP A 59 -3.75 15.96 -0.65
CA TRP A 59 -3.35 14.79 -1.43
C TRP A 59 -1.96 14.94 -2.05
N LYS A 60 -1.70 16.08 -2.70
CA LYS A 60 -0.43 16.36 -3.37
C LYS A 60 0.74 16.37 -2.39
N THR A 61 0.56 17.03 -1.24
CA THR A 61 1.61 17.14 -0.22
C THR A 61 1.80 15.82 0.52
N GLY A 62 0.71 15.11 0.85
CA GLY A 62 0.75 13.80 1.49
C GLY A 62 1.56 12.80 0.67
N PHE A 63 1.27 12.65 -0.62
CA PHE A 63 2.02 11.74 -1.50
C PHE A 63 3.48 12.14 -1.68
N SER A 64 3.77 13.42 -1.89
CA SER A 64 5.16 13.86 -2.13
C SER A 64 6.07 13.60 -0.92
N LYS A 65 5.50 13.57 0.30
CA LYS A 65 6.26 13.40 1.55
C LYS A 65 6.36 11.95 2.04
N ILE A 66 5.63 10.99 1.48
CA ILE A 66 5.75 9.56 1.84
C ILE A 66 6.70 8.77 0.93
N VAL A 67 7.29 9.41 -0.09
CA VAL A 67 8.28 8.79 -0.98
C VAL A 67 9.60 8.56 -0.23
N GLY A 68 9.66 7.49 0.56
CA GLY A 68 10.87 7.09 1.29
C GLY A 68 11.83 6.29 0.40
N LYS A 69 13.12 6.64 0.43
CA LYS A 69 14.20 5.76 -0.07
C LYS A 69 14.55 4.64 0.93
N ASN A 70 14.15 4.79 2.21
CA ASN A 70 14.35 3.81 3.29
C ASN A 70 13.35 4.02 4.45
N LYS A 71 13.30 3.07 5.40
CA LYS A 71 12.38 3.04 6.56
C LYS A 71 12.63 4.18 7.57
N PHE A 72 13.81 4.80 7.60
CA PHE A 72 14.13 5.83 8.59
C PHE A 72 13.56 7.22 8.24
N SER A 73 13.32 7.47 6.95
CA SER A 73 12.63 8.66 6.47
C SER A 73 11.16 8.43 6.11
N SER A 74 10.64 7.21 6.27
CA SER A 74 9.24 6.95 5.92
C SER A 74 8.28 7.67 6.85
N ARG A 75 7.21 8.18 6.24
CA ARG A 75 6.06 8.78 6.89
C ARG A 75 4.83 7.97 6.51
N VAL A 76 3.77 8.12 7.29
CA VAL A 76 2.43 7.63 6.97
C VAL A 76 1.54 8.79 6.61
N PHE A 77 0.83 8.63 5.51
CA PHE A 77 -0.23 9.51 5.07
C PHE A 77 -1.58 8.80 5.27
N ILE A 78 -2.42 9.40 6.10
CA ILE A 78 -3.85 9.10 6.20
C ILE A 78 -4.55 10.05 5.23
N THR A 79 -5.22 9.53 4.21
CA THR A 79 -5.86 10.37 3.18
C THR A 79 -6.99 11.21 3.77
N PRO A 80 -7.38 12.31 3.10
CA PRO A 80 -8.73 12.84 3.26
C PRO A 80 -9.79 11.74 3.06
N ILE A 81 -10.99 11.96 3.58
CA ILE A 81 -12.09 10.98 3.50
C ILE A 81 -12.49 10.80 2.03
N ILE A 82 -12.72 9.56 1.62
CA ILE A 82 -13.11 9.17 0.26
C ILE A 82 -14.54 8.65 0.28
N ASN A 83 -15.38 9.15 -0.63
CA ASN A 83 -16.79 8.75 -0.76
C ASN A 83 -17.58 8.78 0.56
N ASN A 84 -17.20 9.67 1.49
CA ASN A 84 -17.81 9.82 2.82
C ASN A 84 -17.80 8.54 3.69
N GLU A 85 -16.96 7.57 3.36
CA GLU A 85 -17.01 6.24 3.98
C GLU A 85 -15.63 5.62 4.19
N TRP A 86 -14.64 5.98 3.37
CA TRP A 86 -13.34 5.32 3.35
C TRP A 86 -12.21 6.26 3.74
N ILE A 87 -11.25 5.71 4.48
CA ILE A 87 -9.93 6.30 4.69
C ILE A 87 -8.90 5.30 4.19
N LEU A 88 -7.92 5.81 3.47
CA LEU A 88 -6.74 5.05 3.08
C LEU A 88 -5.55 5.48 3.93
N VAL A 89 -4.74 4.51 4.36
CA VAL A 89 -3.51 4.75 5.10
C VAL A 89 -2.36 4.16 4.31
N THR A 90 -1.33 4.95 4.00
CA THR A 90 -0.23 4.53 3.13
C THR A 90 1.11 5.07 3.59
N GLY A 91 2.15 4.25 3.49
CA GLY A 91 3.50 4.58 3.94
C GLY A 91 4.30 3.35 4.35
N PHE A 92 5.64 3.42 4.24
CA PHE A 92 6.54 2.31 4.61
C PHE A 92 6.79 2.17 6.11
N ASP A 93 6.20 3.06 6.92
CA ASP A 93 6.29 3.06 8.38
C ASP A 93 5.13 2.29 9.04
N LEU A 94 4.28 1.66 8.22
CA LEU A 94 3.24 0.73 8.65
C LEU A 94 3.85 -0.66 8.96
N PRO A 95 3.21 -1.47 9.82
CA PRO A 95 3.63 -2.85 10.05
C PRO A 95 3.74 -3.65 8.76
N ALA A 96 4.86 -4.35 8.58
CA ALA A 96 5.01 -5.27 7.46
C ALA A 96 4.11 -6.49 7.71
N ILE A 97 3.51 -7.03 6.64
CA ILE A 97 2.63 -8.21 6.73
C ILE A 97 3.29 -9.42 7.41
N VAL A 98 4.61 -9.58 7.25
CA VAL A 98 5.41 -10.65 7.86
C VAL A 98 5.87 -10.35 9.28
N SER A 99 5.57 -9.17 9.81
CA SER A 99 5.93 -8.85 11.20
C SER A 99 5.08 -9.67 12.16
N LYS A 100 5.67 -10.07 13.28
CA LYS A 100 5.01 -10.88 14.31
C LYS A 100 3.74 -10.21 14.87
N ASP A 101 3.69 -8.88 14.84
CA ASP A 101 2.62 -8.07 15.42
C ASP A 101 1.56 -7.67 14.36
N PHE A 102 1.67 -8.17 13.13
CA PHE A 102 0.76 -7.80 12.05
C PHE A 102 -0.68 -8.27 12.29
N GLU A 103 -0.85 -9.49 12.79
CA GLU A 103 -2.19 -10.07 13.02
C GLU A 103 -2.92 -9.30 14.11
N ASP A 104 -2.26 -9.05 15.25
CA ASP A 104 -2.78 -8.21 16.33
C ASP A 104 -3.18 -6.81 15.83
N PHE A 105 -2.33 -6.20 14.99
CA PHE A 105 -2.61 -4.91 14.35
C PHE A 105 -3.85 -4.94 13.44
N ALA A 106 -4.00 -5.98 12.62
CA ALA A 106 -5.15 -6.16 11.74
C ALA A 106 -6.45 -6.44 12.53
N GLU A 107 -6.35 -7.24 13.59
CA GLU A 107 -7.48 -7.54 14.49
C GLU A 107 -7.94 -6.28 15.24
N GLU A 108 -7.02 -5.49 15.81
CA GLU A 108 -7.36 -4.26 16.53
C GLU A 108 -8.09 -3.23 15.64
N LEU A 109 -7.56 -2.99 14.44
CA LEU A 109 -8.19 -2.07 13.48
C LEU A 109 -9.54 -2.60 12.98
N SER A 110 -9.64 -3.88 12.61
CA SER A 110 -10.90 -4.45 12.13
C SER A 110 -11.97 -4.57 13.21
N LYS A 111 -11.59 -4.71 14.48
CA LYS A 111 -12.52 -4.67 15.61
C LYS A 111 -13.07 -3.27 15.84
N THR A 112 -12.31 -2.23 15.51
CA THR A 112 -12.72 -0.83 15.73
C THR A 112 -13.51 -0.27 14.54
N PHE A 113 -13.14 -0.63 13.31
CA PHE A 113 -13.71 -0.04 12.09
C PHE A 113 -14.54 -1.02 11.27
N ASP A 114 -14.88 -2.19 11.83
CA ASP A 114 -15.59 -3.33 11.24
C ASP A 114 -14.93 -3.97 9.99
N HIS A 115 -14.02 -3.24 9.34
CA HIS A 115 -13.36 -3.62 8.11
C HIS A 115 -11.90 -3.16 8.09
N PHE A 116 -11.03 -4.09 7.74
CA PHE A 116 -9.62 -3.87 7.46
C PHE A 116 -9.25 -4.65 6.20
N SER A 117 -8.65 -3.95 5.24
CA SER A 117 -7.94 -4.60 4.14
C SER A 117 -6.54 -4.00 4.01
N TYR A 118 -5.52 -4.86 3.95
CA TYR A 118 -4.12 -4.50 3.77
C TYR A 118 -3.63 -5.00 2.43
N TYR A 119 -2.78 -4.22 1.79
CA TYR A 119 -2.16 -4.56 0.52
C TYR A 119 -0.72 -4.08 0.47
N TYR A 120 0.14 -4.91 -0.11
CA TYR A 120 1.54 -4.62 -0.33
C TYR A 120 1.95 -5.06 -1.73
N ILE A 121 2.57 -4.14 -2.48
CA ILE A 121 3.22 -4.39 -3.76
C ILE A 121 4.73 -4.13 -3.59
N GLY A 122 5.52 -5.19 -3.68
CA GLY A 122 6.99 -5.16 -3.76
C GLY A 122 7.48 -5.28 -5.20
N ARG A 123 8.78 -5.55 -5.37
CA ARG A 123 9.38 -5.81 -6.70
C ARG A 123 9.05 -7.22 -7.18
N GLU A 124 9.22 -8.19 -6.29
CA GLU A 124 9.02 -9.64 -6.51
C GLU A 124 8.26 -10.25 -5.32
N THR A 125 7.62 -9.39 -4.53
CA THR A 125 6.93 -9.76 -3.29
C THR A 125 5.59 -9.07 -3.26
N PHE A 126 4.60 -9.70 -2.63
CA PHE A 126 3.34 -9.06 -2.35
C PHE A 126 2.71 -9.58 -1.07
N GLY A 127 1.79 -8.80 -0.54
CA GLY A 127 1.00 -9.18 0.62
C GLY A 127 -0.42 -8.66 0.50
N LEU A 128 -1.36 -9.42 1.00
CA LEU A 128 -2.74 -8.99 1.15
C LEU A 128 -3.35 -9.66 2.38
N ALA A 129 -4.13 -8.89 3.12
CA ALA A 129 -4.85 -9.41 4.27
C ALA A 129 -6.21 -8.73 4.38
N LYS A 130 -7.18 -9.46 4.90
CA LYS A 130 -8.53 -8.98 5.14
C LYS A 130 -8.95 -9.43 6.53
N ALA A 131 -9.42 -8.50 7.33
CA ALA A 131 -10.00 -8.77 8.63
C ALA A 131 -11.32 -7.99 8.79
N ASN A 132 -12.30 -8.62 9.42
CA ASN A 132 -13.56 -7.97 9.78
C ASN A 132 -13.90 -8.31 11.23
N ASN A 133 -14.37 -7.32 11.99
CA ASN A 133 -14.81 -7.49 13.38
C ASN A 133 -13.79 -8.22 14.29
N GLY A 134 -12.49 -7.94 14.12
CA GLY A 134 -11.42 -8.57 14.89
C GLY A 134 -11.06 -9.99 14.46
N ILE A 135 -11.52 -10.45 13.29
CA ILE A 135 -11.22 -11.79 12.77
C ILE A 135 -10.43 -11.65 11.47
N LEU A 136 -9.22 -12.20 11.43
CA LEU A 136 -8.43 -12.30 10.21
C LEU A 136 -9.01 -13.38 9.28
N GLU A 137 -9.82 -12.95 8.31
CA GLU A 137 -10.51 -13.83 7.36
C GLU A 137 -9.58 -14.39 6.27
N ARG A 138 -8.61 -13.58 5.86
CA ARG A 138 -7.69 -13.94 4.77
C ARG A 138 -6.33 -13.30 4.98
N TYR A 139 -5.29 -14.07 4.71
CA TYR A 139 -3.90 -13.62 4.69
C TYR A 139 -3.18 -14.33 3.56
N ILE A 140 -2.48 -13.58 2.72
CA ILE A 140 -1.56 -14.11 1.70
C ILE A 140 -0.30 -13.26 1.72
N TYR A 141 0.84 -13.92 1.78
CA TYR A 141 2.14 -13.31 1.54
C TYR A 141 2.96 -14.17 0.59
N TYR A 142 3.60 -13.52 -0.37
CA TYR A 142 4.52 -14.12 -1.33
C TYR A 142 5.85 -13.40 -1.27
N ASN A 143 6.92 -14.18 -1.34
CA ASN A 143 8.27 -13.67 -1.52
C ASN A 143 8.96 -14.26 -2.77
N ASP A 144 10.05 -13.61 -3.15
CA ASP A 144 10.96 -13.93 -4.25
C ASP A 144 11.54 -15.36 -4.23
N ASN A 145 11.42 -16.07 -3.11
CA ASN A 145 11.83 -17.46 -2.97
C ASN A 145 10.70 -18.45 -3.29
N SER A 146 9.65 -18.02 -4.01
CA SER A 146 8.46 -18.83 -4.31
C SER A 146 7.75 -19.35 -3.04
N THR A 147 7.98 -18.73 -1.88
CA THR A 147 7.33 -19.13 -0.62
C THR A 147 6.02 -18.37 -0.49
N ILE A 148 4.96 -19.15 -0.31
CA ILE A 148 3.60 -18.65 -0.16
C ILE A 148 3.11 -19.02 1.23
N THR A 149 2.78 -17.99 2.01
CA THR A 149 2.11 -18.16 3.30
C THR A 149 0.66 -17.74 3.15
N GLU A 150 -0.25 -18.67 3.40
CA GLU A 150 -1.69 -18.45 3.27
C GLU A 150 -2.42 -18.88 4.54
N LYS A 151 -3.38 -18.05 4.98
CA LYS A 151 -4.36 -18.40 6.02
C LYS A 151 -5.76 -18.00 5.57
N GLY A 152 -6.77 -18.70 6.08
CA GLY A 152 -8.17 -18.44 5.78
C GLY A 152 -8.64 -18.99 4.42
N ASN A 153 -9.94 -18.88 4.17
CA ASN A 153 -10.57 -19.43 2.97
C ASN A 153 -10.44 -18.48 1.78
N LYS A 154 -10.20 -19.02 0.57
CA LYS A 154 -10.21 -18.24 -0.66
C LYS A 154 -11.55 -17.48 -0.81
N THR A 155 -11.46 -16.17 -0.94
CA THR A 155 -12.60 -15.28 -1.15
C THR A 155 -13.17 -15.43 -2.56
N ASN A 156 -14.40 -14.93 -2.78
CA ASN A 156 -14.97 -14.89 -4.13
C ASN A 156 -14.11 -14.04 -5.07
N ALA A 157 -13.52 -12.94 -4.58
CA ALA A 157 -12.60 -12.12 -5.34
C ALA A 157 -11.41 -12.92 -5.89
N GLU A 158 -10.81 -13.80 -5.07
CA GLU A 158 -9.71 -14.67 -5.50
C GLU A 158 -10.16 -15.73 -6.52
N LYS A 159 -11.39 -16.24 -6.39
CA LYS A 159 -11.95 -17.23 -7.32
C LYS A 159 -12.31 -16.62 -8.67
N THR A 160 -12.97 -15.46 -8.67
CA THR A 160 -13.44 -14.80 -9.90
C THR A 160 -12.31 -14.19 -10.70
N THR A 161 -11.25 -13.76 -10.02
CA THR A 161 -10.01 -13.35 -10.67
C THR A 161 -9.22 -14.53 -11.27
N GLN A 162 -9.70 -15.78 -11.14
CA GLN A 162 -9.09 -17.02 -11.66
C GLN A 162 -7.63 -17.24 -11.20
N LEU A 163 -7.25 -16.69 -10.04
CA LEU A 163 -5.86 -16.34 -9.75
C LEU A 163 -5.14 -17.22 -8.72
N ILE A 164 -5.67 -18.40 -8.37
CA ILE A 164 -4.95 -19.36 -7.50
C ILE A 164 -5.04 -20.80 -8.04
N GLY A 165 -5.35 -20.96 -9.34
CA GLY A 165 -5.14 -22.22 -10.08
C GLY A 165 -3.72 -22.35 -10.63
N ASP A 166 -3.02 -21.23 -10.80
CA ASP A 166 -1.77 -21.14 -11.57
C ASP A 166 -0.56 -20.63 -10.76
N LEU A 167 -0.56 -20.81 -9.43
CA LEU A 167 0.67 -20.67 -8.65
C LEU A 167 1.73 -21.72 -9.06
N GLU A 168 1.31 -22.86 -9.62
CA GLU A 168 2.20 -23.80 -10.33
C GLU A 168 2.82 -23.17 -11.59
N GLN A 169 2.07 -22.35 -12.36
CA GLN A 169 2.61 -21.63 -13.52
C GLN A 169 3.61 -20.54 -13.13
N SER A 170 3.47 -19.92 -11.94
CA SER A 170 4.48 -18.99 -11.42
C SER A 170 5.83 -19.68 -11.14
N ARG A 171 5.80 -20.92 -10.62
CA ARG A 171 7.01 -21.75 -10.47
C ARG A 171 7.59 -22.16 -11.81
N TYR A 172 6.74 -22.37 -12.83
CA TYR A 172 7.15 -22.67 -14.19
C TYR A 172 7.84 -21.47 -14.85
N SER A 173 7.30 -20.27 -14.68
CA SER A 173 7.85 -19.03 -15.23
C SER A 173 9.19 -18.63 -14.60
N GLU A 174 9.37 -18.81 -13.28
CA GLU A 174 10.67 -18.61 -12.63
C GLU A 174 11.75 -19.61 -13.11
N LYS A 175 11.36 -20.86 -13.33
CA LYS A 175 12.23 -21.89 -13.95
C LYS A 175 12.65 -21.48 -15.36
N LEU A 176 11.70 -20.99 -16.16
CA LEU A 176 11.91 -20.50 -17.52
C LEU A 176 12.84 -19.27 -17.55
N THR A 177 12.66 -18.30 -16.65
CA THR A 177 13.54 -17.12 -16.55
C THR A 177 14.95 -17.48 -16.10
N ARG A 178 15.10 -18.39 -15.12
CA ARG A 178 16.42 -18.88 -14.72
C ARG A 178 17.10 -19.67 -15.84
N ALA A 179 16.35 -20.53 -16.55
CA ALA A 179 16.85 -21.28 -17.69
C ALA A 179 17.28 -20.37 -18.85
N TYR A 180 16.50 -19.32 -19.16
CA TYR A 180 16.85 -18.31 -20.15
C TYR A 180 18.15 -17.57 -19.80
N LYS A 181 18.27 -17.09 -18.54
CA LYS A 181 19.48 -16.41 -18.06
C LYS A 181 20.73 -17.29 -18.10
N GLN A 182 20.57 -18.62 -17.95
CA GLN A 182 21.68 -19.58 -17.96
C GLN A 182 22.01 -20.09 -19.37
N SER A 183 21.01 -20.23 -20.25
CA SER A 183 21.20 -20.75 -21.61
C SER A 183 20.02 -20.38 -22.53
N PRO A 184 20.09 -19.24 -23.26
CA PRO A 184 19.01 -18.76 -24.13
C PRO A 184 18.62 -19.74 -25.25
N SER A 185 19.56 -20.56 -25.73
CA SER A 185 19.34 -21.54 -26.80
C SER A 185 18.46 -22.73 -26.38
N ASN A 186 18.34 -23.02 -25.09
CA ASN A 186 17.49 -24.10 -24.57
C ASN A 186 16.04 -23.65 -24.26
N PHE A 187 15.77 -22.35 -24.29
CA PHE A 187 14.49 -21.76 -23.91
C PHE A 187 13.33 -22.20 -24.84
N LYS A 188 13.58 -22.34 -26.15
CA LYS A 188 12.57 -22.77 -27.14
C LYS A 188 12.02 -24.18 -26.89
N ASN A 189 12.79 -25.05 -26.24
CA ASN A 189 12.38 -26.43 -25.98
C ASN A 189 11.51 -26.57 -24.72
N LEU A 190 11.43 -25.54 -23.87
CA LEU A 190 10.71 -25.56 -22.60
C LEU A 190 9.31 -24.94 -22.67
N LEU A 191 8.97 -24.20 -23.73
CA LEU A 191 7.74 -23.40 -23.76
C LEU A 191 6.45 -24.20 -24.02
N GLY A 192 6.51 -25.45 -24.51
CA GLY A 192 5.28 -26.15 -24.90
C GLY A 192 4.44 -25.33 -25.90
N ASN A 193 3.22 -25.75 -26.19
CA ASN A 193 2.31 -25.04 -27.12
C ASN A 193 1.52 -23.91 -26.44
N ASP A 194 1.89 -23.46 -25.24
CA ASP A 194 1.10 -22.49 -24.47
C ASP A 194 1.50 -21.05 -24.82
N GLU A 195 0.53 -20.27 -25.30
CA GLU A 195 0.69 -18.87 -25.72
C GLU A 195 0.83 -17.94 -24.50
N TYR A 196 2.05 -17.47 -24.21
CA TYR A 196 2.28 -16.37 -23.27
C TYR A 196 2.32 -15.04 -24.03
N ILE A 197 1.59 -14.02 -23.55
CA ILE A 197 1.63 -12.67 -24.13
C ILE A 197 2.95 -12.00 -23.73
N ILE A 198 3.80 -11.79 -24.73
CA ILE A 198 5.07 -11.05 -24.65
C ILE A 198 4.77 -9.60 -25.05
N GLY A 199 5.05 -8.64 -24.18
CA GLY A 199 5.01 -7.21 -24.54
C GLY A 199 6.25 -6.84 -25.33
N PHE A 200 6.07 -6.24 -26.51
CA PHE A 200 7.13 -5.93 -27.47
C PHE A 200 7.62 -4.49 -27.31
N ASP A 201 8.91 -4.30 -27.06
CA ASP A 201 9.62 -3.06 -27.37
C ASP A 201 10.95 -3.43 -28.03
N ASP A 202 11.27 -2.74 -29.13
CA ASP A 202 12.24 -3.19 -30.12
C ASP A 202 13.69 -3.12 -29.58
N GLU A 203 14.44 -4.21 -29.82
CA GLU A 203 15.91 -4.36 -29.70
C GLU A 203 16.56 -4.79 -28.37
N ILE A 204 15.83 -5.10 -27.29
CA ILE A 204 16.41 -5.81 -26.13
C ILE A 204 15.45 -6.90 -25.63
N TYR A 205 15.87 -8.16 -25.71
CA TYR A 205 15.13 -9.33 -25.20
C TYR A 205 15.15 -9.38 -23.67
N GLU A 206 14.41 -8.49 -23.00
CA GLU A 206 14.06 -8.68 -21.59
C GLU A 206 12.75 -9.48 -21.52
N VAL A 207 12.89 -10.78 -21.27
CA VAL A 207 11.76 -11.59 -20.80
C VAL A 207 11.40 -11.08 -19.41
N TYR A 208 10.49 -10.12 -19.35
CA TYR A 208 9.78 -9.81 -18.13
C TYR A 208 8.84 -10.97 -17.87
N THR A 209 9.30 -11.97 -17.10
CA THR A 209 8.34 -12.72 -16.30
C THR A 209 7.66 -11.70 -15.42
N ILE A 210 6.45 -11.33 -15.80
CA ILE A 210 5.57 -10.50 -14.98
C ILE A 210 5.47 -11.27 -13.66
N PRO A 211 6.11 -10.80 -12.57
CA PRO A 211 6.14 -11.55 -11.33
C PRO A 211 4.69 -11.73 -10.92
N TRP A 212 4.28 -12.98 -10.91
CA TRP A 212 2.90 -13.34 -10.70
C TRP A 212 2.72 -13.63 -9.22
N PRO A 213 1.69 -13.06 -8.59
CA PRO A 213 0.74 -12.09 -9.10
C PRO A 213 1.31 -10.66 -9.14
N ASN A 214 0.93 -9.94 -10.18
CA ASN A 214 1.39 -8.59 -10.46
C ASN A 214 0.48 -7.52 -9.81
N ARG A 215 0.87 -6.24 -9.91
CA ARG A 215 0.10 -5.09 -9.41
C ARG A 215 -1.39 -5.14 -9.79
N PHE A 216 -1.75 -5.59 -10.99
CA PHE A 216 -3.14 -5.64 -11.44
C PHE A 216 -3.98 -6.59 -10.59
N TYR A 217 -3.43 -7.74 -10.19
CA TYR A 217 -4.13 -8.65 -9.29
C TYR A 217 -4.53 -7.98 -7.99
N ILE A 218 -3.56 -7.34 -7.33
CA ILE A 218 -3.78 -6.77 -6.00
C ILE A 218 -4.78 -5.63 -6.09
N CYS A 219 -4.74 -4.85 -7.17
CA CYS A 219 -5.74 -3.82 -7.44
C CYS A 219 -7.13 -4.43 -7.67
N LYS A 220 -7.26 -5.53 -8.42
CA LYS A 220 -8.54 -6.23 -8.64
C LYS A 220 -9.10 -6.84 -7.35
N ILE A 221 -8.26 -7.39 -6.49
CA ILE A 221 -8.67 -7.83 -5.15
C ILE A 221 -9.11 -6.61 -4.33
N ALA A 222 -8.41 -5.48 -4.41
CA ALA A 222 -8.78 -4.25 -3.71
C ALA A 222 -10.16 -3.71 -4.16
N GLU A 223 -10.48 -3.76 -5.46
CA GLU A 223 -11.81 -3.40 -5.98
C GLU A 223 -12.95 -4.22 -5.35
N GLN A 224 -12.67 -5.48 -5.00
CA GLN A 224 -13.69 -6.40 -4.48
C GLN A 224 -13.76 -6.43 -2.95
N TRP A 225 -12.62 -6.20 -2.29
CA TRP A 225 -12.54 -6.22 -0.83
C TRP A 225 -12.82 -4.85 -0.21
N SER A 226 -12.44 -3.77 -0.89
CA SER A 226 -12.54 -2.41 -0.37
C SER A 226 -12.64 -1.39 -1.52
N ILE A 227 -11.60 -0.56 -1.70
CA ILE A 227 -11.49 0.45 -2.75
C ILE A 227 -10.15 0.29 -3.47
N ASN A 228 -10.16 0.41 -4.81
CA ASN A 228 -8.94 0.41 -5.60
C ASN A 228 -8.38 1.84 -5.65
N PRO A 229 -7.23 2.10 -5.00
CA PRO A 229 -6.75 3.46 -4.89
C PRO A 229 -6.08 3.95 -6.17
N THR A 230 -5.93 3.09 -7.19
CA THR A 230 -5.25 3.41 -8.44
C THR A 230 -6.16 3.90 -9.54
N THR A 231 -7.48 3.82 -9.32
CA THR A 231 -8.54 4.18 -10.26
C THR A 231 -9.57 5.14 -9.65
N LEU A 232 -9.25 5.80 -8.53
CA LEU A 232 -10.17 6.67 -7.79
C LEU A 232 -10.83 7.73 -8.69
N ILE A 233 -10.06 8.37 -9.57
CA ILE A 233 -10.56 9.41 -10.47
C ILE A 233 -11.50 8.81 -11.52
N GLU A 234 -11.10 7.70 -12.13
CA GLU A 234 -11.86 6.98 -13.14
C GLU A 234 -13.16 6.40 -12.58
N ASP A 235 -13.14 5.98 -11.31
CA ASP A 235 -14.28 5.46 -10.56
C ASP A 235 -15.22 6.57 -10.08
N GLY A 236 -14.91 7.85 -10.37
CA GLY A 236 -15.69 9.00 -9.95
C GLY A 236 -15.67 9.24 -8.44
N ALA A 237 -14.62 8.78 -7.75
CA ALA A 237 -14.50 8.93 -6.31
C ALA A 237 -14.41 10.41 -5.93
N THR A 238 -15.04 10.73 -4.81
CA THR A 238 -15.06 12.07 -4.22
C THR A 238 -14.21 12.09 -2.97
N SER A 239 -13.69 13.26 -2.62
CA SER A 239 -12.90 13.43 -1.40
C SER A 239 -13.14 14.78 -0.77
N GLU A 240 -13.19 14.80 0.56
CA GLU A 240 -13.44 16.01 1.34
C GLU A 240 -12.35 16.24 2.38
N GLY A 241 -11.92 17.51 2.49
CA GLY A 241 -11.08 17.99 3.58
C GLY A 241 -9.58 17.69 3.42
N LEU A 242 -8.92 17.53 4.56
CA LEU A 242 -7.48 17.32 4.67
C LEU A 242 -7.21 15.92 5.23
N GLY A 243 -6.06 15.37 4.87
CA GLY A 243 -5.50 14.17 5.46
C GLY A 243 -4.55 14.50 6.60
N LEU A 244 -3.96 13.46 7.18
CA LEU A 244 -2.96 13.55 8.24
C LEU A 244 -1.65 12.95 7.76
N LEU A 245 -0.53 13.59 8.08
CA LEU A 245 0.81 13.11 7.74
C LEU A 245 1.71 13.11 8.97
N GLY A 246 2.34 11.98 9.25
CA GLY A 246 3.23 11.87 10.40
C GLY A 246 4.13 10.65 10.34
N LYS A 247 4.74 10.31 11.48
CA LYS A 247 5.51 9.08 11.68
C LYS A 247 4.83 8.24 12.74
N THR A 248 4.81 6.94 12.54
CA THR A 248 4.31 6.03 13.57
C THR A 248 5.36 5.90 14.66
N ASN A 249 4.90 5.72 15.89
CA ASN A 249 5.74 5.37 17.03
C ASN A 249 5.80 3.85 17.24
N TYR A 250 5.42 3.07 16.22
CA TYR A 250 5.36 1.62 16.32
C TYR A 250 6.74 1.02 16.62
N LYS A 251 6.84 0.38 17.79
CA LYS A 251 8.02 -0.34 18.27
C LYS A 251 8.11 -1.80 17.80
N TYR A 252 7.31 -2.21 16.81
CA TYR A 252 7.32 -3.58 16.27
C TYR A 252 8.50 -3.88 15.32
N SER A 253 9.58 -3.11 15.43
CA SER A 253 10.85 -3.39 14.76
C SER A 253 11.75 -4.18 15.71
N ASN A 254 11.67 -5.50 15.65
CA ASN A 254 12.80 -6.42 15.78
C ASN A 254 12.40 -7.77 15.18
#